data_AF-A0A959APV4-F1
#
_entry.id   AF-A0A959APV4-F1
#
_cell.length_a   1.000
_cell.length_b   1.000
_cell.length_c   1.000
_cell.angle_alpha   90.00
_cell.angle_beta   90.00
_cell.angle_gamma   90.00
#
_symmetry.space_group_name_H-M   'P 1'
#
loop_
_entity.id
_entity.type
_entity.pdbx_description
1 polymer ?
#
loop_
_entity_poly.entity_id
_entity_poly.type
_entity_poly.pdbx_seq_one_letter_code
_entity_poly.pdbx_strand_id
1 'polypeptide(L)' 'MPAPDFSRITFDPSLRPMSVPMPASAALPYVAGVPPFLGGPYPGMYVTQPWTIRQYAGFSTAEESNAFYRRNL' A
#
# COMPACT_ATOMS: atom_id res chain seq x y z
N MET A 1 18.98 -3.34 -8.83
CA MET A 1 17.80 -3.83 -9.57
C MET A 1 17.17 -2.65 -10.28
N PRO A 2 17.03 -2.67 -11.61
CA PRO A 2 16.28 -1.63 -12.32
C PRO A 2 14.80 -1.70 -11.92
N ALA A 3 14.14 -0.54 -11.83
CA ALA A 3 12.71 -0.50 -11.56
C ALA A 3 11.94 -1.12 -12.75
N PRO A 4 10.91 -1.94 -12.50
CA PRO A 4 10.05 -2.45 -13.58
C PRO A 4 9.31 -1.29 -14.26
N ASP A 5 9.24 -1.35 -15.59
CA ASP A 5 8.50 -0.39 -16.42
C ASP A 5 7.02 -0.80 -16.53
N PHE A 6 6.14 -0.03 -15.91
CA PHE A 6 4.70 -0.29 -15.91
C PHE A 6 3.97 0.30 -17.14
N SER A 7 4.64 1.07 -18.00
CA SER A 7 4.00 1.76 -19.14
C SER A 7 3.48 0.81 -20.23
N ARG A 8 3.97 -0.44 -20.26
CA ARG A 8 3.62 -1.46 -21.27
C ARG A 8 2.51 -2.43 -20.82
N ILE A 9 1.95 -2.24 -19.62
CA ILE A 9 0.89 -3.10 -19.11
C ILE A 9 -0.43 -2.67 -19.75
N THR A 10 -0.87 -3.43 -20.74
CA THR A 10 -2.17 -3.24 -21.38
C THR A 10 -3.29 -3.74 -20.47
N PHE A 11 -4.24 -2.88 -20.14
CA PHE A 11 -5.46 -3.29 -19.44
C PHE A 11 -6.40 -4.00 -20.40
N ASP A 12 -6.70 -5.28 -20.15
CA ASP A 12 -7.72 -6.02 -20.89
C ASP A 12 -9.07 -5.95 -20.15
N PRO A 13 -10.05 -5.20 -20.67
CA PRO A 13 -11.35 -5.03 -20.02
C PRO A 13 -12.21 -6.31 -20.00
N SER A 14 -11.82 -7.35 -20.75
CA SER A 14 -12.48 -8.66 -20.72
C SER A 14 -12.07 -9.53 -19.53
N LEU A 15 -10.96 -9.19 -18.85
CA LEU A 15 -10.47 -9.87 -17.64
C LEU A 15 -11.24 -9.49 -16.37
N ARG A 16 -12.40 -8.81 -16.48
CA ARG A 16 -13.35 -8.78 -15.36
C ARG A 16 -13.69 -10.23 -15.02
N PRO A 17 -13.47 -10.71 -13.79
CA PRO A 17 -13.59 -12.13 -13.51
C PRO A 17 -15.07 -12.54 -13.55
N MET A 18 -15.55 -12.95 -14.73
CA MET A 18 -16.54 -14.01 -14.79
C MET A 18 -15.81 -15.29 -14.42
N SER A 19 -15.81 -15.60 -13.11
CA SER A 19 -15.38 -16.89 -12.55
C SER A 19 -14.18 -17.51 -13.25
N VAL A 20 -13.00 -16.88 -13.18
CA VAL A 20 -11.77 -17.57 -13.57
C VAL A 20 -11.56 -18.69 -12.53
N PRO A 21 -11.58 -19.97 -12.91
CA PRO A 21 -11.24 -21.03 -11.98
C PRO A 21 -9.75 -20.89 -11.68
N MET A 22 -9.42 -20.40 -10.49
CA MET A 22 -8.03 -20.32 -10.07
C MET A 22 -7.47 -21.74 -9.94
N PRO A 23 -6.31 -22.06 -10.54
CA PRO A 23 -5.68 -23.35 -10.33
C PRO A 23 -5.34 -23.51 -8.83
N ALA A 24 -5.58 -24.70 -8.27
CA ALA A 24 -5.37 -24.98 -6.85
C ALA A 24 -3.94 -24.68 -6.36
N SER A 25 -2.95 -24.64 -7.27
CA SER A 25 -1.56 -24.28 -6.97
C SER A 25 -1.30 -22.79 -6.76
N ALA A 26 -2.23 -21.90 -7.17
CA ALA A 26 -2.10 -20.45 -7.03
C ALA A 26 -2.73 -19.89 -5.74
N ALA A 27 -3.54 -20.71 -5.06
CA ALA A 27 -4.21 -20.33 -3.82
C ALA A 27 -3.40 -20.78 -2.59
N LEU A 28 -2.14 -20.34 -2.48
CA LEU A 28 -1.56 -20.26 -1.15
C LEU A 28 -2.24 -19.07 -0.46
N PRO A 29 -2.98 -19.27 0.64
CA PRO A 29 -3.55 -18.16 1.37
C PRO A 29 -2.36 -17.34 1.90
N TYR A 30 -2.05 -16.23 1.24
CA TYR A 30 -1.03 -15.30 1.72
C TYR A 30 -1.56 -14.69 3.02
N VAL A 31 -1.02 -15.17 4.14
CA VAL A 31 -1.35 -14.65 5.47
C VAL A 31 -0.53 -13.39 5.73
N ALA A 32 -1.17 -12.34 6.26
CA ALA A 32 -0.48 -11.12 6.66
C ALA A 32 0.49 -11.41 7.83
N GLY A 33 1.64 -10.73 7.85
CA GLY A 33 2.67 -10.93 8.88
C GLY A 33 3.56 -12.16 8.67
N VAL A 34 3.38 -12.91 7.58
CA VAL A 34 4.24 -14.07 7.24
C VAL A 34 4.96 -13.80 5.91
N PRO A 35 6.28 -14.05 5.80
CA PRO A 35 6.99 -13.96 4.53
C PRO A 35 6.30 -14.79 3.43
N PRO A 36 6.13 -14.27 2.20
CA PRO A 36 6.77 -13.07 1.61
C PRO A 36 6.01 -11.75 1.83
N PHE A 37 5.11 -11.67 2.82
CA PHE A 37 4.36 -10.46 3.20
C PHE A 37 3.42 -9.90 2.13
N LEU A 38 2.95 -10.74 1.20
CA LEU A 38 1.99 -10.34 0.16
C LEU A 38 0.64 -9.88 0.75
N GLY A 39 0.23 -10.44 1.89
CA GLY A 39 -0.95 -9.98 2.65
C GLY A 39 -0.71 -8.76 3.53
N GLY A 40 0.52 -8.24 3.57
CA GLY A 40 0.96 -7.15 4.44
C GLY A 40 2.00 -7.59 5.48
N PRO A 41 2.80 -6.64 6.01
CA PRO A 41 3.90 -6.93 6.93
C PRO A 41 3.46 -7.28 8.35
N TYR A 42 2.24 -6.94 8.77
CA TYR A 42 1.76 -7.16 10.13
C TYR A 42 0.52 -8.05 10.13
N PRO A 43 0.35 -8.99 11.07
CA PRO A 43 -0.80 -9.91 11.07
C PRO A 43 -2.15 -9.22 11.31
N GLY A 44 -2.19 -8.13 12.07
CA GLY A 44 -3.41 -7.35 12.36
C GLY A 44 -3.65 -6.15 11.43
N MET A 45 -2.66 -5.78 10.60
CA MET A 45 -2.67 -4.63 9.69
C MET A 45 -3.45 -3.42 10.26
N TYR A 46 -4.38 -2.87 9.49
CA TYR A 46 -5.16 -1.70 9.82
C TYR A 46 -6.34 -1.97 10.74
N VAL A 47 -6.65 -3.24 11.06
CA VAL A 47 -7.66 -3.59 12.05
C VAL A 47 -7.18 -3.18 13.45
N THR A 48 -5.90 -3.40 13.73
CA THR A 48 -5.29 -3.04 15.02
C THR A 48 -4.66 -1.65 15.03
N GLN A 49 -4.03 -1.23 13.92
CA GLN A 49 -3.36 0.06 13.83
C GLN A 49 -3.48 0.62 12.41
N PRO A 50 -4.27 1.69 12.19
CA PRO A 50 -4.37 2.31 10.86
C PRO A 50 -3.03 2.92 10.44
N TRP A 51 -2.87 3.16 9.13
CA TRP A 51 -1.69 3.82 8.62
C TRP A 51 -1.54 5.23 9.21
N THR A 52 -0.31 5.65 9.47
CA THR A 52 -0.05 7.02 9.94
C THR A 52 -0.40 8.01 8.85
N ILE A 53 -1.25 9.00 9.16
CA ILE A 53 -1.45 10.17 8.30
C ILE A 53 -0.21 11.05 8.41
N ARG A 54 0.62 11.05 7.36
CA ARG A 54 1.87 11.84 7.31
C ARG A 54 1.74 12.89 6.21
N GLN A 55 1.21 14.05 6.59
CA GLN A 55 1.08 15.17 5.67
C GLN A 55 2.46 15.80 5.44
N TYR A 56 2.92 15.81 4.20
CA TYR A 56 4.09 16.61 3.82
C TYR A 56 3.68 18.09 3.82
N ALA A 57 4.18 18.82 4.80
CA ALA A 57 4.00 20.27 4.93
C ALA A 57 5.35 20.91 5.25
N GLY A 58 5.49 22.21 4.96
CA GLY A 58 6.70 22.97 5.21
C GLY A 58 6.56 24.38 4.62
N PHE A 59 6.91 25.39 5.40
CA PHE A 59 6.90 26.80 4.99
C PHE A 59 8.33 27.31 4.86
N SER A 60 8.47 28.51 4.29
CA SER A 60 9.77 29.10 4.00
C SER A 60 10.65 29.27 5.25
N THR A 61 10.04 29.48 6.43
CA THR A 61 10.76 29.60 7.70
C THR A 61 10.53 28.40 8.61
N ALA A 62 11.52 28.11 9.46
CA ALA A 62 11.44 27.02 10.42
C ALA A 62 10.37 27.28 11.49
N GLU A 63 10.20 28.54 11.89
CA GLU A 63 9.23 28.98 12.89
C GLU A 63 7.79 28.80 12.40
N GLU A 64 7.47 29.22 11.16
CA GLU A 64 6.13 29.04 10.58
C GLU A 64 5.82 27.56 10.35
N SER A 65 6.82 26.77 9.95
CA SER A 65 6.70 25.32 9.84
C SER A 65 6.38 24.68 11.20
N ASN A 66 7.09 25.04 12.27
CA ASN A 66 6.86 24.51 13.61
C ASN A 66 5.48 24.92 14.17
N ALA A 67 5.08 26.18 13.98
CA ALA A 67 3.75 26.66 14.37
C ALA A 67 2.64 25.88 13.67
N PHE A 68 2.82 25.57 12.37
CA PHE A 68 1.87 24.74 11.62
C PHE A 68 1.84 23.29 12.11
N TYR A 69 2.99 22.65 12.32
CA TYR A 69 3.02 21.26 12.79
C TYR A 69 2.29 21.12 14.13
N ARG A 70 2.50 22.04 15.06
CA ARG A 70 1.83 22.02 16.38
C ARG A 70 0.32 22.23 16.31
N ARG A 71 -0.18 22.94 15.29
CA ARG A 71 -1.62 23.15 15.08
C ARG A 71 -2.32 21.92 14.48
N ASN A 72 -1.58 21.05 13.80
CA ASN A 72 -2.10 19.86 13.12
C ASN A 72 -1.84 18.55 13.90
N LEU A 73 -1.26 18.64 15.10
CA LEU A 73 -1.18 17.56 16.07
C LEU A 73 -2.45 17.52 16.93
#